data_AF-A0A174V3I2-F1
#
_entry.id   AF-A0A174V3I2-F1
#
_cell.length_a   1.000
_cell.length_b   1.000
_cell.length_c   1.000
_cell.angle_alpha   90.00
_cell.angle_beta   90.00
_cell.angle_gamma   90.00
#
_symmetry.space_group_name_H-M   'P 1'
#
loop_
_entity.id
_entity.type
_entity.pdbx_description
1 polymer ?
#
loop_
_entity_poly.entity_id
_entity_poly.type
_entity_poly.pdbx_seq_one_letter_code
_entity_poly.pdbx_strand_id
1 'polypeptide(L)'
;MRKDFIFATIFTILLFSILIQVVILLYYYTNRNVTATVLTSFITVGSMVFYLFGCILLYGFTDTEHIIEKNGEKMVAYVDSFLQVEVKYYDHINSFLRGNKIRIYEDYGNGGFDPFEKDEALLPINSIYYGDN
;
A
#
# COMPACT_ATOMS: atom_id res chain seq x y z
N MET A 1 -5.47 1.74 -11.22
CA MET A 1 -4.77 3.05 -11.16
C MET A 1 -3.37 2.76 -10.59
N ARG A 2 -2.29 3.18 -11.26
CA ARG A 2 -0.92 2.71 -10.96
C ARG A 2 -0.49 3.16 -9.56
N LYS A 3 -0.12 2.21 -8.68
CA LYS A 3 0.27 2.44 -7.27
C LYS A 3 1.32 3.54 -7.13
N ASP A 4 2.25 3.60 -8.08
CA ASP A 4 3.29 4.62 -8.18
C ASP A 4 2.73 6.05 -8.17
N PHE A 5 1.57 6.27 -8.81
CA PHE A 5 0.95 7.59 -8.89
C PHE A 5 0.35 8.02 -7.54
N ILE A 6 -0.34 7.11 -6.85
CA ILE A 6 -0.92 7.39 -5.53
C ILE A 6 0.21 7.63 -4.52
N PHE A 7 1.24 6.78 -4.54
CA PHE A 7 2.40 6.94 -3.67
C PHE A 7 3.14 8.25 -3.95
N ALA A 8 3.42 8.59 -5.21
CA ALA A 8 4.05 9.85 -5.58
C ALA A 8 3.20 11.07 -5.17
N THR A 9 1.88 10.98 -5.29
CA THR A 9 0.97 12.06 -4.87
C THR A 9 1.00 12.26 -3.36
N ILE A 10 0.96 11.18 -2.57
CA ILE A 10 1.06 11.27 -1.10
C ILE A 10 2.42 11.83 -0.70
N PHE A 11 3.51 11.31 -1.28
CA PHE A 11 4.86 11.76 -1.00
C PHE A 11 5.06 13.25 -1.28
N THR A 12 4.53 13.74 -2.41
CA THR A 12 4.62 15.17 -2.76
C THR A 12 3.84 16.05 -1.78
N ILE A 13 2.63 15.65 -1.36
CA ILE A 13 1.85 16.39 -0.34
C ILE A 13 2.63 16.46 1.00
N LEU A 14 3.23 15.34 1.42
CA LEU A 14 4.01 15.29 2.67
C LEU A 14 5.25 16.19 2.60
N LEU A 15 5.94 16.23 1.46
CA LEU A 15 7.07 17.12 1.23
C LEU A 15 6.69 18.59 1.44
N PHE A 16 5.57 19.03 0.85
CA PHE A 16 5.07 20.40 1.02
C PHE A 16 4.65 20.71 2.46
N SER A 17 4.05 19.75 3.17
CA SER A 17 3.70 19.90 4.59
C SER A 17 4.94 20.19 5.46
N ILE A 18 6.05 19.47 5.24
CA ILE A 18 7.30 19.69 5.97
C ILE A 18 7.87 21.08 5.67
N LEU A 19 7.88 21.50 4.40
CA LEU A 19 8.36 22.84 4.03
C LEU A 19 7.58 23.94 4.75
N ILE A 20 6.26 23.82 4.82
CA ILE A 20 5.41 24.79 5.55
C ILE A 20 5.77 24.83 7.03
N GLN A 21 5.94 23.67 7.67
CA GLN A 21 6.30 23.58 9.09
C GLN A 21 7.69 24.20 9.38
N VAL A 22 8.65 24.03 8.47
CA VAL A 22 9.97 24.66 8.57
C VAL A 22 9.87 26.19 8.46
N VAL A 23 9.06 26.72 7.53
CA VAL A 23 8.84 28.17 7.40
C VAL A 23 8.22 28.76 8.67
N ILE A 24 7.22 28.07 9.25
CA ILE A 24 6.57 28.48 10.50
C ILE A 24 7.58 28.48 11.66
N LEU A 25 8.41 27.43 11.75
CA LEU A 25 9.46 27.34 12.77
C LEU A 25 10.45 28.52 12.64
N LEU A 26 10.91 28.82 11.43
CA LEU A 26 11.81 29.95 11.15
C LEU A 26 11.18 31.30 11.52
N TYR A 27 9.88 31.48 11.25
CA TYR A 27 9.15 32.69 11.62
C TYR A 27 9.15 32.90 13.14
N TYR A 28 8.81 31.87 13.93
CA TYR A 28 8.78 31.99 15.40
C TYR A 28 10.17 32.09 16.01
N TYR A 29 11.15 31.42 15.43
CA TYR A 29 12.57 31.55 15.82
C TYR A 29 13.08 32.98 15.60
N THR A 30 12.80 33.55 14.43
CA THR A 30 13.20 34.92 14.07
C THR A 30 12.50 35.95 14.95
N ASN A 31 11.20 35.74 15.24
CA ASN A 31 10.42 36.60 16.13
C ASN A 31 10.80 36.44 17.63
N ARG A 32 11.83 35.65 17.95
CA ARG A 32 12.30 35.34 19.31
C ARG A 32 11.20 34.87 20.27
N ASN A 33 10.14 34.27 19.74
CA ASN A 33 9.05 33.74 20.55
C ASN A 33 9.42 32.31 20.99
N VAL A 34 10.12 32.22 22.13
CA VAL A 34 10.70 30.94 22.62
C VAL A 34 9.61 29.89 22.86
N THR A 35 8.49 30.25 23.49
CA THR A 35 7.39 29.31 23.76
C THR A 35 6.80 28.75 22.47
N ALA A 36 6.52 29.60 21.48
CA ALA A 36 6.01 29.15 20.19
C ALA A 36 7.03 28.33 19.40
N THR A 37 8.32 28.68 19.48
CA THR A 37 9.41 27.96 18.83
C THR A 37 9.54 26.54 19.40
N VAL A 38 9.48 26.38 20.72
CA VAL A 38 9.53 25.07 21.37
C VAL A 38 8.29 24.24 21.02
N LEU A 39 7.10 24.83 21.07
CA LEU A 39 5.87 24.10 20.72
C LEU A 39 5.87 23.63 19.26
N THR A 40 6.24 24.50 18.33
CA THR A 40 6.28 24.17 16.91
C THR A 40 7.38 23.16 16.57
N SER A 41 8.53 23.20 17.23
CA SER A 41 9.58 22.19 17.03
C SER A 41 9.13 20.78 17.45
N PHE A 42 8.42 20.65 18.57
CA PHE A 42 7.83 19.37 18.99
C PHE A 42 6.83 18.84 17.96
N ILE A 43 5.97 19.71 17.42
CA ILE A 43 4.99 19.33 16.39
C ILE A 43 5.70 18.85 15.12
N THR A 44 6.73 19.57 14.66
CA THR A 44 7.48 19.21 13.46
C THR A 44 8.21 17.88 13.60
N VAL A 45 8.85 17.62 14.76
CA VAL A 45 9.52 16.34 15.01
C VAL A 45 8.50 15.21 15.13
N GLY A 46 7.39 15.44 15.85
CA GLY A 46 6.33 14.45 15.99
C GLY A 46 5.70 14.09 14.64
N SER A 47 5.34 15.08 13.84
CA SER A 47 4.75 14.87 12.51
C SER A 47 5.68 14.07 11.59
N MET A 48 6.99 14.34 11.62
CA MET A 48 8.01 13.60 10.85
C MET A 48 7.98 12.10 11.18
N VAL A 49 7.91 11.74 12.48
CA VAL A 49 7.85 10.33 12.91
C VAL A 49 6.55 9.68 12.43
N PHE A 50 5.42 10.37 12.56
CA PHE A 50 4.13 9.88 12.06
C PHE A 50 4.14 9.69 10.54
N TYR A 51 4.78 10.57 9.78
CA TYR A 51 4.91 10.42 8.32
C TYR A 51 5.76 9.22 7.94
N LEU A 52 6.91 9.03 8.58
CA LEU A 52 7.75 7.85 8.33
C LEU A 52 6.99 6.56 8.65
N PHE A 53 6.29 6.52 9.78
CA PHE A 53 5.48 5.37 10.16
C PHE A 53 4.32 5.13 9.17
N GLY A 54 3.60 6.18 8.77
CA GLY A 54 2.53 6.11 7.79
C GLY A 54 3.01 5.62 6.41
N CYS A 55 4.18 6.06 5.96
CA CYS A 55 4.79 5.59 4.72
C CYS A 55 5.14 4.10 4.78
N ILE A 56 5.68 3.63 5.91
CA ILE A 56 5.99 2.19 6.12
C ILE A 56 4.71 1.37 6.08
N LEU A 57 3.64 1.82 6.75
CA LEU A 57 2.35 1.14 6.72
C LEU A 57 1.76 1.13 5.30
N LEU A 58 1.73 2.27 4.62
CA LEU A 58 1.20 2.34 3.26
C LEU A 58 1.99 1.41 2.33
N TYR A 59 3.31 1.41 2.40
CA TYR A 59 4.13 0.53 1.57
C TYR A 59 3.91 -0.96 1.90
N GLY A 60 3.85 -1.31 3.19
CA GLY A 60 3.71 -2.70 3.64
C GLY A 60 2.33 -3.31 3.42
N PHE A 61 1.26 -2.51 3.43
CA PHE A 61 -0.13 -2.98 3.35
C PHE A 61 -0.82 -2.66 2.01
N THR A 62 -0.07 -2.28 0.97
CA THR A 62 -0.68 -2.05 -0.35
C THR A 62 -0.74 -3.35 -1.15
N ASP A 63 -1.88 -4.03 -1.04
CA ASP A 63 -2.19 -5.25 -1.80
C ASP A 63 -2.16 -5.03 -3.31
N THR A 64 -1.69 -6.01 -4.08
CA THR A 64 -1.64 -5.92 -5.56
C THR A 64 -2.81 -6.64 -6.19
N GLU A 65 -3.50 -5.96 -7.09
CA GLU A 65 -4.49 -6.59 -7.95
C GLU A 65 -3.91 -6.80 -9.35
N HIS A 66 -4.00 -8.03 -9.84
CA HIS A 66 -3.62 -8.41 -11.20
C HIS A 66 -4.81 -8.96 -11.94
N ILE A 67 -4.92 -8.62 -13.22
CA ILE A 67 -5.90 -9.23 -14.11
C ILE A 67 -5.20 -10.36 -14.84
N ILE A 68 -5.58 -11.59 -14.56
CA ILE A 68 -4.95 -12.79 -15.14
C ILE A 68 -6.00 -13.72 -15.75
N GLU A 69 -5.55 -14.61 -16.63
CA GLU A 69 -6.35 -15.71 -17.12
C GLU A 69 -5.98 -16.99 -16.36
N LYS A 70 -6.96 -17.67 -15.79
CA LYS A 70 -6.76 -18.89 -15.02
C LYS A 70 -7.92 -19.84 -15.29
N ASN A 71 -7.59 -21.09 -15.59
CA ASN A 71 -8.58 -22.11 -16.01
C ASN A 71 -9.44 -21.68 -17.22
N GLY A 72 -8.90 -20.84 -18.11
CA GLY A 72 -9.63 -20.31 -19.27
C GLY A 72 -10.60 -19.17 -18.95
N GLU A 73 -10.64 -18.70 -17.71
CA GLU A 73 -11.47 -17.57 -17.29
C GLU A 73 -10.61 -16.37 -16.88
N LYS A 74 -11.07 -15.18 -17.24
CA LYS A 74 -10.44 -13.93 -16.81
C LYS A 74 -10.85 -13.61 -15.38
N MET A 75 -9.88 -13.50 -14.49
CA MET A 75 -10.08 -13.25 -13.06
C MET A 75 -9.23 -12.09 -12.56
N VAL A 76 -9.61 -11.54 -11.41
CA VAL A 76 -8.82 -10.58 -10.64
C VAL A 76 -8.15 -11.32 -9.51
N ALA A 77 -6.82 -11.44 -9.57
CA ALA A 77 -5.98 -11.97 -8.52
C ALA A 77 -5.63 -10.84 -7.54
N TYR A 78 -6.09 -10.95 -6.31
CA TYR A 78 -5.73 -10.05 -5.21
C TYR A 78 -4.65 -10.71 -4.38
N VAL A 79 -3.49 -10.08 -4.31
CA VAL A 79 -2.29 -10.56 -3.62
C VAL A 79 -2.14 -9.80 -2.31
N ASP A 80 -2.24 -10.53 -1.20
CA ASP A 80 -1.75 -10.11 0.11
C ASP A 80 -0.39 -10.80 0.31
N SER A 81 0.68 -10.02 0.51
CA SER A 81 2.04 -10.56 0.55
C SER A 81 2.84 -10.07 1.76
N PHE A 82 2.21 -9.56 2.82
CA PHE A 82 2.96 -8.92 3.90
C PHE A 82 3.76 -9.92 4.74
N LEU A 83 3.07 -10.84 5.43
CA LEU A 83 3.67 -11.90 6.25
C LEU A 83 3.64 -13.26 5.54
N GLN A 84 2.58 -13.49 4.77
CA GLN A 84 2.32 -14.69 4.02
C GLN A 84 1.79 -14.26 2.66
N VAL A 85 2.20 -14.95 1.60
CA VAL A 85 1.76 -14.66 0.23
C VAL A 85 0.47 -15.43 -0.04
N GLU A 86 -0.66 -14.76 0.12
CA GLU A 86 -1.99 -15.25 -0.19
C GLU A 86 -2.50 -14.62 -1.48
N VAL A 87 -3.05 -15.42 -2.38
CA VAL A 87 -3.72 -14.93 -3.58
C VAL A 87 -5.18 -15.35 -3.58
N LYS A 88 -6.06 -14.35 -3.61
CA LYS A 88 -7.51 -14.51 -3.67
C LYS A 88 -7.99 -14.14 -5.06
N TYR A 89 -8.59 -15.09 -5.76
CA TYR A 89 -9.11 -14.89 -7.10
C TYR A 89 -10.59 -14.56 -7.05
N TYR A 90 -10.98 -13.51 -7.75
CA TYR A 90 -12.35 -13.02 -7.87
C TYR A 90 -12.76 -12.95 -9.34
N ASP A 91 -14.07 -13.02 -9.59
CA ASP A 91 -14.63 -12.81 -10.93
C ASP A 91 -14.27 -11.42 -11.45
N HIS A 92 -13.78 -11.35 -12.69
CA HIS A 92 -13.54 -10.07 -13.35
C HIS A 92 -14.85 -9.53 -13.92
N ILE A 93 -15.42 -8.50 -13.28
CA ILE A 93 -16.64 -7.84 -13.77
C ILE A 93 -16.26 -6.74 -14.78
N ASN A 94 -15.44 -5.77 -14.37
CA ASN A 94 -14.95 -4.69 -15.23
C ASN A 94 -13.62 -4.12 -14.70
N SER A 95 -13.06 -3.12 -15.38
CA SER A 95 -11.77 -2.52 -15.02
C SER A 95 -11.70 -1.85 -13.63
N PHE A 96 -12.83 -1.65 -12.96
CA PHE A 96 -12.94 -0.99 -11.66
C PHE A 96 -13.63 -1.84 -10.59
N LEU A 97 -14.30 -2.93 -10.97
CA LEU A 97 -15.10 -3.77 -10.09
C LEU A 97 -14.68 -5.23 -10.26
N ARG A 98 -14.39 -5.87 -9.12
CA ARG A 98 -14.25 -7.32 -9.00
C ARG A 98 -15.49 -7.93 -8.33
N GLY A 99 -15.69 -9.23 -8.52
CA GLY A 99 -16.69 -10.00 -7.79
C GLY A 99 -16.50 -9.92 -6.28
N ASN A 100 -17.58 -10.11 -5.53
CA ASN A 100 -17.54 -10.10 -4.06
C ASN A 100 -17.27 -11.48 -3.44
N LYS A 101 -17.29 -12.55 -4.25
CA LYS A 101 -17.02 -13.92 -3.82
C LYS A 101 -15.61 -14.35 -4.26
N ILE A 102 -14.89 -14.98 -3.34
CA ILE A 102 -13.60 -15.62 -3.63
C ILE A 102 -13.91 -16.92 -4.39
N ARG A 103 -13.27 -17.12 -5.54
CA ARG A 103 -13.36 -18.34 -6.36
C ARG A 103 -12.26 -19.33 -6.03
N ILE A 104 -11.04 -18.80 -5.90
CA ILE A 104 -9.85 -19.60 -5.63
C ILE A 104 -9.06 -18.86 -4.55
N TYR A 105 -8.54 -19.62 -3.60
CA TYR A 105 -7.56 -19.15 -2.62
C TYR A 105 -6.28 -19.95 -2.78
N GLU A 106 -5.15 -19.26 -2.83
CA GLU A 106 -3.83 -19.87 -2.95
C GLU A 106 -2.88 -19.31 -1.91
N ASP A 107 -2.07 -20.19 -1.34
CA ASP A 107 -1.01 -19.86 -0.38
C ASP A 107 0.35 -20.22 -0.97
N TYR A 108 1.23 -19.23 -1.05
CA TYR A 108 2.59 -19.34 -1.58
C TYR A 108 3.66 -19.31 -0.48
N GLY A 109 3.26 -19.28 0.79
CA GLY A 109 4.17 -19.33 1.93
C GLY A 109 4.69 -17.96 2.34
N ASN A 110 5.97 -17.87 2.69
CA ASN A 110 6.53 -16.70 3.37
C ASN A 110 6.38 -15.39 2.55
N GLY A 111 5.98 -14.31 3.21
CA GLY A 111 5.71 -12.99 2.62
C GLY A 111 6.91 -12.27 2.01
N GLY A 112 6.64 -11.07 1.49
CA GLY A 112 7.64 -10.13 1.01
C GLY A 112 7.85 -10.10 -0.51
N PHE A 113 7.00 -10.78 -1.29
CA PHE A 113 7.07 -10.75 -2.75
C PHE A 113 5.70 -10.93 -3.41
N ASP A 114 5.57 -10.42 -4.63
CA ASP A 114 4.41 -10.66 -5.48
C ASP A 114 4.66 -11.91 -6.35
N PRO A 115 3.79 -12.94 -6.32
CA PRO A 115 4.01 -14.18 -7.07
C PRO A 115 3.93 -13.99 -8.59
N PHE A 116 3.41 -12.85 -9.07
CA PHE A 116 3.28 -12.53 -10.48
C PHE A 116 4.39 -11.61 -11.03
N GLU A 117 5.33 -11.14 -10.20
CA GLU A 117 6.47 -10.32 -10.65
C GLU A 117 7.61 -11.14 -11.27
N LYS A 118 7.66 -12.46 -11.01
CA LYS A 118 8.72 -13.33 -11.54
C LYS A 118 8.34 -13.87 -12.91
N ASP A 119 9.33 -13.97 -13.79
CA ASP A 119 9.17 -14.58 -15.12
C ASP A 119 8.78 -16.07 -15.06
N GLU A 120 9.15 -16.74 -13.96
CA GLU A 120 8.77 -18.12 -13.68
C GLU A 120 7.50 -18.18 -12.82
N ALA A 121 6.48 -18.87 -13.31
CA ALA A 121 5.25 -19.10 -12.58
C ALA A 121 5.52 -19.95 -11.33
N LEU A 122 5.28 -19.36 -10.15
CA LEU A 122 5.38 -20.07 -8.89
C LEU A 122 4.18 -21.01 -8.71
N LEU A 123 4.44 -22.17 -8.12
CA LEU A 123 3.40 -23.11 -7.74
C LEU A 123 2.94 -22.81 -6.29
N PRO A 124 1.64 -22.75 -6.03
CA PRO A 124 1.13 -22.56 -4.68
C PRO A 124 1.40 -23.80 -3.81
N ILE A 125 1.68 -23.58 -2.54
CA ILE A 125 1.83 -24.63 -1.51
C ILE A 125 0.48 -25.28 -1.23
N ASN A 126 -0.58 -24.46 -1.18
CA ASN A 126 -1.95 -24.91 -0.98
C ASN A 126 -2.90 -24.13 -1.88
N SER A 127 -3.92 -24.80 -2.40
CA SER A 127 -4.97 -24.19 -3.22
C SER A 127 -6.34 -24.73 -2.81
N ILE A 128 -7.30 -23.82 -2.62
CA ILE A 128 -8.68 -24.12 -2.27
C ILE A 128 -9.59 -23.53 -3.34
N TYR A 129 -10.44 -24.37 -3.91
CA TYR A 129 -11.43 -23.98 -4.91
C TYR A 129 -12.81 -23.90 -4.27
N TYR A 130 -13.43 -22.73 -4.37
CA TYR A 130 -14.79 -22.50 -3.91
C TYR A 130 -15.74 -22.68 -5.10
N GLY A 131 -16.54 -23.75 -5.05
CA GLY A 131 -17.59 -23.99 -6.04
C GLY A 131 -18.74 -22.99 -5.94
N ASP A 132 -19.49 -22.86 -7.03
CA ASP A 132 -20.79 -22.17 -7.03
C ASP A 132 -21.81 -23.00 -6.23
N ASN A 133 -21.97 -22.69 -4.93
CA ASN A 133 -23.18 -23.04 -4.18
C ASN A 133 -24.28 -22.02 -4.46
#